data_AF-A0A6M0JD84-F1
#
_entry.id   AF-A0A6M0JD84-F1
#
_cell.length_a   1.000
_cell.length_b   1.000
_cell.length_c   1.000
_cell.angle_alpha   90.00
_cell.angle_beta   90.00
_cell.angle_gamma   90.00
#
_symmetry.space_group_name_H-M   'P 1'
#
loop_
_entity.id
_entity.type
_entity.pdbx_description
1 polymer ?
#
loop_
_entity_poly.entity_id
_entity_poly.type
_entity_poly.pdbx_seq_one_letter_code
_entity_poly.pdbx_strand_id
1 'polypeptide(L)'
;MVSLEALQEMIHIFIVDIHNQKYHSQFCTPRAEIWSKGIAEYPPTLPLNLQDLRVLVGAIEKRVITRRGVELYGLYYNSFELARLRSNYEKEDNRRQGGLREREKATIKYDPTDLSTIYILDPNSHQFIVVPAMNQEYTQGLTLWQHKVIKNLVVCQGNFARLYLDINAAFFGEHLW
;
A
#
# COMPACT_ATOMS: atom_id res chain seq x y z
N MET A 1 21.91 25.12 -6.78
CA MET A 1 21.08 23.92 -6.51
C MET A 1 19.62 24.36 -6.55
N VAL A 2 18.76 23.60 -7.21
CA VAL A 2 17.30 23.87 -7.25
C VAL A 2 16.65 23.12 -6.07
N SER A 3 15.75 23.75 -5.32
CA SER A 3 14.99 23.06 -4.26
C SER A 3 13.94 22.13 -4.86
N LEU A 4 13.47 21.14 -4.09
CA LEU A 4 12.41 20.23 -4.56
C LEU A 4 11.12 20.99 -4.92
N GLU A 5 10.75 21.99 -4.12
CA GLU A 5 9.58 22.85 -4.36
C GLU A 5 9.71 23.61 -5.69
N ALA A 6 10.86 24.23 -5.94
CA ALA A 6 11.10 24.94 -7.21
C ALA A 6 11.07 23.98 -8.41
N LEU A 7 11.61 22.76 -8.25
CA LEU A 7 11.52 21.74 -9.31
C LEU A 7 10.07 21.33 -9.57
N GLN A 8 9.27 21.11 -8.53
CA GLN A 8 7.85 20.77 -8.66
C GLN A 8 7.07 21.88 -9.35
N GLU A 9 7.33 23.15 -9.01
CA GLU A 9 6.75 24.31 -9.66
C GLU A 9 7.10 24.36 -11.16
N MET A 10 8.39 24.22 -11.49
CA MET A 10 8.85 24.20 -12.88
C MET A 10 8.19 23.08 -13.70
N ILE A 11 8.05 21.88 -13.12
CA ILE A 11 7.36 20.75 -13.77
C ILE A 11 5.88 21.07 -13.98
N HIS A 12 5.23 21.69 -12.99
CA HIS A 12 3.82 22.05 -13.09
C HIS A 12 3.56 23.02 -14.24
N ILE A 13 4.33 24.12 -14.31
CA ILE A 13 4.26 25.11 -15.40
C ILE A 13 4.53 24.42 -16.74
N PHE A 14 5.55 23.58 -16.81
CA PHE A 14 5.88 22.89 -18.05
C PHE A 14 4.75 21.99 -18.55
N ILE A 15 4.11 21.23 -17.67
CA ILE A 15 3.02 20.32 -18.07
C ILE A 15 1.76 21.12 -18.45
N VAL A 16 1.34 22.05 -17.59
CA VAL A 16 0.05 22.73 -17.72
C VAL A 16 0.10 23.82 -18.77
N ASP A 17 1.06 24.73 -18.69
CA ASP A 17 1.08 25.96 -19.48
C ASP A 17 1.83 25.80 -20.80
N ILE A 18 2.82 24.91 -20.86
CA ILE A 18 3.65 24.72 -22.06
C ILE A 18 3.19 23.49 -22.84
N HIS A 19 3.25 22.30 -22.23
CA HIS A 19 3.01 21.05 -22.95
C HIS A 19 1.54 20.92 -23.38
N ASN A 20 0.59 21.12 -22.47
CA ASN A 20 -0.83 20.91 -22.78
C ASN A 20 -1.41 22.00 -23.69
N GLN A 21 -0.88 23.22 -23.64
CA GLN A 21 -1.28 24.33 -24.52
C GLN A 21 -0.59 24.32 -25.89
N LYS A 22 0.54 23.61 -26.01
CA LYS A 22 1.24 23.52 -27.30
C LYS A 22 0.36 22.83 -28.35
N TYR A 23 0.30 23.45 -29.52
CA TYR A 23 -0.37 22.91 -30.70
C TYR A 23 0.13 21.51 -31.05
N HIS A 24 -0.81 20.57 -31.22
CA HIS A 24 -0.52 19.21 -31.63
C HIS A 24 -0.80 19.01 -33.13
N SER A 25 0.23 18.64 -33.90
CA SER A 25 0.13 18.55 -35.36
C SER A 25 -0.96 17.59 -35.86
N GLN A 26 -1.12 16.42 -35.22
CA GLN A 26 -2.10 15.41 -35.64
C GLN A 26 -3.56 15.81 -35.38
N PHE A 27 -3.81 16.65 -34.38
CA PHE A 27 -5.17 17.03 -33.97
C PHE A 27 -5.53 18.46 -34.39
N CYS A 28 -4.58 19.16 -35.00
CA CYS A 28 -4.66 20.56 -35.39
C CYS A 28 -5.17 21.51 -34.28
N THR A 29 -4.98 21.15 -33.01
CA THR A 29 -5.48 21.87 -31.84
C THR A 29 -4.58 21.58 -30.62
N PRO A 30 -4.60 22.43 -29.58
CA PRO A 30 -3.97 22.14 -28.30
C PRO A 30 -4.55 20.88 -27.64
N ARG A 31 -3.71 20.11 -26.93
CA ARG A 31 -4.15 18.91 -26.18
C ARG A 31 -5.21 19.25 -25.14
N ALA A 32 -5.08 20.40 -24.48
CA ALA A 32 -6.04 20.87 -23.49
C ALA A 32 -7.45 21.00 -24.07
N GLU A 33 -7.60 21.55 -25.29
CA GLU A 33 -8.91 21.72 -25.91
C GLU A 33 -9.58 20.39 -26.27
N ILE A 34 -8.81 19.43 -26.78
CA ILE A 34 -9.31 18.10 -27.12
C ILE A 34 -9.81 17.41 -25.86
N TRP A 35 -9.04 17.49 -24.78
CA TRP A 35 -9.40 16.94 -23.49
C TRP A 35 -10.68 17.59 -22.94
N SER A 36 -10.80 18.92 -23.01
CA SER A 36 -12.02 19.63 -22.59
C SER A 36 -13.25 19.21 -23.40
N LYS A 37 -13.12 19.04 -24.72
CA LYS A 37 -14.20 18.52 -25.57
C LYS A 37 -14.58 17.09 -25.18
N GLY A 38 -13.57 16.23 -24.97
CA GLY A 38 -13.79 14.84 -24.55
C GLY A 38 -14.49 14.71 -23.21
N ILE A 39 -14.16 15.56 -22.22
CA ILE A 39 -14.87 15.59 -20.94
C ILE A 39 -16.32 16.08 -21.11
N ALA A 40 -16.54 17.08 -21.97
CA ALA A 40 -17.89 17.60 -22.21
C ALA A 40 -18.80 16.55 -22.87
N GLU A 41 -18.25 15.75 -23.78
CA GLU A 41 -18.96 14.67 -24.47
C GLU A 41 -19.14 13.43 -23.58
N TYR A 42 -18.10 13.06 -22.82
CA TYR A 42 -18.06 11.88 -21.98
C TYR A 42 -17.55 12.24 -20.57
N PRO A 43 -18.41 12.82 -19.71
CA PRO A 43 -17.99 13.23 -18.38
C PRO A 43 -17.60 11.99 -17.55
N PRO A 44 -16.41 11.98 -16.92
CA PRO A 44 -16.01 10.86 -16.07
C PRO A 44 -16.90 10.80 -14.83
N THR A 45 -17.27 9.59 -14.42
CA THR A 45 -17.98 9.37 -13.17
C THR A 45 -17.02 9.57 -11.99
N LEU A 46 -17.34 10.52 -11.12
CA LEU A 46 -16.61 10.69 -9.88
C LEU A 46 -17.10 9.65 -8.85
N PRO A 47 -16.20 9.11 -8.01
CA PRO A 47 -16.62 8.27 -6.90
C PRO A 47 -17.50 9.08 -5.94
N LEU A 48 -18.48 8.41 -5.34
CA LEU A 48 -19.49 9.03 -4.46
C LEU A 48 -18.87 9.58 -3.17
N ASN A 49 -17.76 8.99 -2.71
CA ASN A 49 -17.08 9.39 -1.49
C ASN A 49 -15.55 9.23 -1.58
N LEU A 50 -14.84 9.80 -0.61
CA LEU A 50 -13.38 9.76 -0.54
C LEU A 50 -12.83 8.35 -0.29
N GLN A 51 -13.57 7.48 0.40
CA GLN A 51 -13.14 6.12 0.68
C GLN A 51 -13.06 5.30 -0.61
N ASP A 52 -14.07 5.39 -1.46
CA ASP A 52 -14.12 4.74 -2.76
C ASP A 52 -12.99 5.24 -3.66
N LEU A 53 -12.64 6.54 -3.58
CA LEU A 53 -11.49 7.09 -4.29
C LEU A 53 -10.17 6.48 -3.78
N ARG A 54 -9.97 6.40 -2.47
CA ARG A 54 -8.76 5.78 -1.87
C ARG A 54 -8.63 4.31 -2.27
N VAL A 55 -9.74 3.59 -2.26
CA VAL A 55 -9.81 2.22 -2.76
C VAL A 55 -9.51 2.20 -4.26
N LEU A 56 -10.05 3.10 -5.07
CA LEU A 56 -9.83 3.10 -6.52
C LEU A 56 -8.34 3.24 -6.88
N VAL A 57 -7.67 4.20 -6.24
CA VAL A 57 -6.27 4.57 -6.49
C VAL A 57 -5.26 3.67 -5.75
N GLY A 58 -5.70 2.97 -4.70
CA GLY A 58 -4.84 2.15 -3.85
C GLY A 58 -4.12 1.02 -4.60
N ALA A 59 -2.87 0.77 -4.18
CA ALA A 59 -2.07 -0.35 -4.65
C ALA A 59 -2.70 -1.68 -4.20
N ILE A 60 -2.57 -2.73 -5.03
CA ILE A 60 -3.24 -4.02 -4.82
C ILE A 60 -2.24 -5.06 -4.33
N GLU A 61 -2.64 -5.83 -3.31
CA GLU A 61 -1.93 -7.01 -2.83
C GLU A 61 -2.93 -8.14 -2.55
N LYS A 62 -2.47 -9.40 -2.54
CA LYS A 62 -3.28 -10.56 -2.14
C LYS A 62 -2.68 -11.23 -0.91
N ARG A 63 -3.41 -11.27 0.22
CA ARG A 63 -2.96 -11.94 1.45
C ARG A 63 -4.05 -12.79 2.06
N VAL A 64 -3.62 -13.76 2.86
CA VAL A 64 -4.52 -14.62 3.62
C VAL A 64 -4.99 -13.90 4.87
N ILE A 65 -6.28 -13.95 5.15
CA ILE A 65 -6.84 -13.49 6.43
C ILE A 65 -6.59 -14.58 7.47
N THR A 66 -5.84 -14.25 8.52
CA THR A 66 -5.57 -15.17 9.63
C THR A 66 -6.41 -14.79 10.85
N ARG A 67 -6.39 -15.63 11.89
CA ARG A 67 -7.06 -15.32 13.17
C ARG A 67 -6.49 -14.06 13.86
N ARG A 68 -5.22 -13.74 13.62
CA ARG A 68 -4.58 -12.51 14.14
C ARG A 68 -4.91 -11.28 13.29
N GLY A 69 -5.52 -11.47 12.13
CA GLY A 69 -5.76 -10.45 11.12
C GLY A 69 -4.98 -10.70 9.84
N VAL A 70 -4.65 -9.62 9.15
CA VAL A 70 -3.87 -9.63 7.90
C VAL A 70 -2.47 -9.11 8.16
N GLU A 71 -1.47 -9.79 7.61
CA GLU A 71 -0.08 -9.33 7.62
C GLU A 71 0.31 -8.75 6.27
N LEU A 72 0.76 -7.49 6.26
CA LEU A 72 1.26 -6.80 5.08
C LEU A 72 2.62 -6.16 5.42
N TYR A 73 3.66 -6.53 4.69
CA TYR A 73 5.06 -6.09 4.92
C TYR A 73 5.62 -6.28 6.35
N GLY A 74 5.00 -7.12 7.17
CA GLY A 74 5.34 -7.34 8.58
C GLY A 74 4.55 -6.44 9.55
N LEU A 75 3.59 -5.67 9.04
CA LEU A 75 2.59 -4.95 9.81
C LEU A 75 1.31 -5.78 9.92
N TYR A 76 0.67 -5.73 11.08
CA TYR A 76 -0.58 -6.44 11.34
C TYR A 76 -1.76 -5.49 11.30
N TYR A 77 -2.82 -5.93 10.64
CA TYR A 77 -4.07 -5.20 10.46
C TYR A 77 -5.22 -6.05 10.94
N ASN A 78 -6.09 -5.50 11.77
CA ASN A 78 -7.22 -6.23 12.29
C ASN A 78 -8.34 -5.29 12.76
N SER A 79 -9.58 -5.74 12.60
CA SER A 79 -10.80 -5.04 12.98
C SER A 79 -11.88 -6.05 13.38
N PHE A 80 -12.90 -5.60 14.08
CA PHE A 80 -14.04 -6.47 14.42
C PHE A 80 -14.75 -7.02 13.18
N GLU A 81 -14.87 -6.20 12.13
CA GLU A 81 -15.49 -6.58 10.85
C GLU A 81 -14.66 -7.64 10.11
N LEU A 82 -13.33 -7.56 10.21
CA LEU A 82 -12.43 -8.55 9.61
C LEU A 82 -12.66 -9.96 10.15
N ALA A 83 -13.00 -10.09 11.43
CA ALA A 83 -13.26 -11.39 12.04
C ALA A 83 -14.49 -12.08 11.43
N ARG A 84 -15.52 -11.30 11.06
CA ARG A 84 -16.70 -11.80 10.32
C ARG A 84 -16.32 -12.15 8.89
N LEU A 85 -15.53 -11.31 8.24
CA LEU A 85 -15.11 -11.50 6.85
C LEU A 85 -14.28 -12.78 6.66
N ARG A 86 -13.43 -13.12 7.64
CA ARG A 86 -12.65 -14.36 7.66
C ARG A 86 -13.52 -15.59 7.44
N SER A 87 -14.71 -15.64 8.07
CA SER A 87 -15.62 -16.77 7.91
C SER A 87 -16.18 -16.92 6.50
N ASN A 88 -16.28 -15.84 5.72
CA ASN A 88 -16.72 -15.92 4.31
C ASN A 88 -15.63 -16.56 3.46
N TYR A 89 -14.40 -16.09 3.61
CA TYR A 89 -13.22 -16.67 2.95
C TYR A 89 -12.92 -18.11 3.37
N GLU A 90 -13.22 -18.48 4.63
CA GLU A 90 -13.08 -19.87 5.11
C GLU A 90 -14.22 -20.78 4.62
N LYS A 91 -15.41 -20.24 4.34
CA LYS A 91 -16.54 -21.03 3.80
C LYS A 91 -16.37 -21.36 2.32
N GLU A 92 -15.82 -20.44 1.53
CA GLU A 92 -15.39 -20.74 0.16
C GLU A 92 -14.30 -21.82 0.15
N ASP A 93 -13.53 -21.91 1.24
CA ASP A 93 -12.55 -22.94 1.54
C ASP A 93 -13.15 -24.31 1.93
N ASN A 94 -14.48 -24.47 2.04
CA ASN A 94 -15.14 -25.76 2.36
C ASN A 94 -14.91 -26.87 1.32
N ARG A 95 -14.22 -26.59 0.20
CA ARG A 95 -13.65 -27.58 -0.71
C ARG A 95 -12.48 -28.39 -0.09
N ARG A 96 -12.14 -28.12 1.17
CA ARG A 96 -11.07 -28.76 1.96
C ARG A 96 -11.40 -30.12 2.57
N GLN A 97 -12.33 -30.88 2.02
CA GLN A 97 -12.47 -32.29 2.39
C GLN A 97 -11.24 -33.17 2.05
N GLY A 98 -10.20 -32.63 1.36
CA GLY A 98 -9.04 -33.39 0.88
C GLY A 98 -7.65 -32.85 1.24
N GLY A 99 -7.49 -32.00 2.25
CA GLY A 99 -6.18 -31.72 2.89
C GLY A 99 -5.08 -30.99 2.10
N LEU A 100 -5.25 -30.65 0.82
CA LEU A 100 -4.15 -30.21 -0.05
C LEU A 100 -4.42 -28.93 -0.87
N ARG A 101 -5.01 -27.88 -0.28
CA ARG A 101 -5.16 -26.58 -0.98
C ARG A 101 -4.80 -25.36 -0.13
N GLU A 102 -4.03 -24.46 -0.76
CA GLU A 102 -3.63 -23.16 -0.21
C GLU A 102 -4.85 -22.33 0.23
N ARG A 103 -4.66 -21.47 1.24
CA ARG A 103 -5.71 -20.57 1.73
C ARG A 103 -6.07 -19.53 0.69
N GLU A 104 -7.36 -19.28 0.56
CA GLU A 104 -7.86 -18.21 -0.28
C GLU A 104 -7.28 -16.87 0.19
N LYS A 105 -6.78 -16.10 -0.78
CA LYS A 105 -6.15 -14.81 -0.53
C LYS A 105 -7.18 -13.72 -0.81
N ALA A 106 -7.47 -12.92 0.20
CA ALA A 106 -8.29 -11.73 0.05
C ALA A 106 -7.54 -10.66 -0.76
N THR A 107 -8.29 -9.91 -1.57
CA THR A 107 -7.75 -8.76 -2.30
C THR A 107 -7.72 -7.57 -1.37
N ILE A 108 -6.53 -7.01 -1.22
CA ILE A 108 -6.25 -5.89 -0.32
C ILE A 108 -5.84 -4.70 -1.18
N LYS A 109 -6.37 -3.54 -0.83
CA LYS A 109 -5.92 -2.27 -1.34
C LYS A 109 -5.34 -1.42 -0.22
N TYR A 110 -4.29 -0.68 -0.52
CA TYR A 110 -3.61 0.17 0.46
C TYR A 110 -2.99 1.40 -0.22
N ASP A 111 -2.74 2.45 0.56
CA ASP A 111 -2.04 3.64 0.09
C ASP A 111 -0.53 3.50 0.38
N PRO A 112 0.35 3.51 -0.63
CA PRO A 112 1.79 3.48 -0.41
C PRO A 112 2.34 4.71 0.33
N THR A 113 1.57 5.79 0.43
CA THR A 113 1.96 7.03 1.13
C THR A 113 1.52 7.06 2.60
N ASP A 114 0.55 6.22 2.99
CA ASP A 114 0.10 6.06 4.37
C ASP A 114 -0.32 4.60 4.65
N LEU A 115 0.51 3.89 5.42
CA LEU A 115 0.27 2.50 5.81
C LEU A 115 -0.68 2.33 7.01
N SER A 116 -1.30 3.42 7.50
CA SER A 116 -2.22 3.41 8.65
C SER A 116 -3.40 2.46 8.47
N THR A 117 -3.86 2.29 7.23
CA THR A 117 -5.14 1.64 6.92
C THR A 117 -5.03 0.81 5.65
N ILE A 118 -5.70 -0.35 5.64
CA ILE A 118 -5.91 -1.15 4.43
C ILE A 118 -7.40 -1.34 4.17
N TYR A 119 -7.71 -1.66 2.93
CA TYR A 119 -9.05 -1.93 2.44
C TYR A 119 -9.12 -3.36 1.95
N ILE A 120 -10.09 -4.14 2.43
CA ILE A 120 -10.22 -5.55 2.09
C ILE A 120 -11.54 -5.79 1.37
N LEU A 121 -11.49 -6.43 0.21
CA LEU A 121 -12.69 -6.77 -0.55
C LEU A 121 -13.50 -7.82 0.21
N ASP A 122 -14.81 -7.60 0.31
CA ASP A 122 -15.76 -8.63 0.74
C ASP A 122 -16.32 -9.37 -0.49
N PRO A 123 -16.14 -10.70 -0.58
CA PRO A 123 -16.59 -11.47 -1.74
C PRO A 123 -18.11 -11.49 -1.89
N ASN A 124 -18.86 -11.32 -0.79
CA ASN A 124 -20.33 -11.40 -0.84
C ASN A 124 -20.98 -10.07 -1.25
N SER A 125 -20.52 -8.96 -0.66
CA SER A 125 -21.08 -7.63 -0.93
C SER A 125 -20.38 -6.89 -2.06
N HIS A 126 -19.21 -7.37 -2.50
CA HIS A 126 -18.28 -6.68 -3.41
C HIS A 126 -17.88 -5.27 -2.95
N GLN A 127 -17.97 -5.01 -1.64
CA GLN A 127 -17.55 -3.76 -1.03
C GLN A 127 -16.21 -3.92 -0.31
N PHE A 128 -15.51 -2.81 -0.11
CA PHE A 128 -14.26 -2.79 0.63
C PHE A 128 -14.51 -2.40 2.09
N ILE A 129 -14.10 -3.26 3.01
CA ILE A 129 -14.08 -2.95 4.44
C ILE A 129 -12.78 -2.23 4.81
N VAL A 130 -12.86 -1.33 5.79
CA VAL A 130 -11.71 -0.58 6.28
C VAL A 130 -11.09 -1.33 7.46
N VAL A 131 -9.78 -1.56 7.41
CA VAL A 131 -9.05 -2.26 8.46
C VAL A 131 -7.83 -1.44 8.89
N PRO A 132 -7.81 -0.92 10.13
CA PRO A 132 -6.66 -0.17 10.63
C PRO A 132 -5.49 -1.10 10.94
N ALA A 133 -4.28 -0.55 10.85
CA ALA A 133 -3.08 -1.16 11.43
C ALA A 133 -3.23 -1.24 12.95
N MET A 134 -2.66 -2.30 13.53
CA MET A 134 -2.63 -2.50 14.98
C MET A 134 -1.76 -1.48 15.71
N ASN A 135 -0.69 -1.00 15.07
CA ASN A 135 0.19 0.04 15.62
C ASN A 135 0.02 1.34 14.83
N GLN A 136 -1.03 2.09 15.15
CA GLN A 136 -1.32 3.38 14.50
C GLN A 136 -0.23 4.42 14.74
N GLU A 137 0.37 4.44 15.93
CA GLU A 137 1.43 5.39 16.28
C GLU A 137 2.63 5.27 15.33
N TYR A 138 2.96 4.04 14.90
CA TYR A 138 4.02 3.81 13.93
C TYR A 138 3.59 4.05 12.48
N THR A 139 2.35 3.68 12.12
CA THR A 139 1.93 3.61 10.72
C THR A 139 1.30 4.89 10.18
N GLN A 140 0.83 5.79 11.05
CA GLN A 140 0.15 7.02 10.63
C GLN A 140 1.07 7.95 9.84
N GLY A 141 0.74 8.18 8.56
CA GLY A 141 1.55 9.00 7.65
C GLY A 141 2.88 8.35 7.25
N LEU A 142 3.06 7.06 7.56
CA LEU A 142 4.26 6.32 7.21
C LEU A 142 4.13 5.79 5.79
N THR A 143 5.02 6.24 4.91
CA THR A 143 5.10 5.72 3.55
C THR A 143 5.69 4.30 3.52
N LEU A 144 5.33 3.51 2.52
CA LEU A 144 5.90 2.19 2.28
C LEU A 144 7.42 2.24 2.09
N TRP A 145 7.93 3.30 1.47
CA TRP A 145 9.37 3.49 1.29
C TRP A 145 10.07 3.69 2.63
N GLN A 146 9.58 4.62 3.48
CA GLN A 146 10.12 4.84 4.82
C GLN A 146 10.09 3.55 5.65
N HIS A 147 8.97 2.81 5.62
CA HIS A 147 8.84 1.54 6.31
C HIS A 147 9.91 0.52 5.87
N LYS A 148 10.14 0.38 4.56
CA LYS A 148 11.18 -0.51 4.01
C LYS A 148 12.58 -0.09 4.46
N VAL A 149 12.88 1.21 4.45
CA VAL A 149 14.17 1.74 4.93
C VAL A 149 14.36 1.41 6.41
N ILE A 150 13.34 1.66 7.24
CA ILE A 150 13.38 1.36 8.68
C ILE A 150 13.63 -0.14 8.91
N LYS A 151 12.92 -1.03 8.21
CA LYS A 151 13.15 -2.48 8.34
C LYS A 151 14.56 -2.88 7.96
N ASN A 152 15.10 -2.34 6.87
CA ASN A 152 16.46 -2.64 6.44
C ASN A 152 17.49 -2.17 7.47
N LEU A 153 17.32 -0.99 8.05
CA LEU A 153 18.19 -0.47 9.11
C LEU A 153 18.17 -1.36 10.36
N VAL A 154 16.99 -1.81 10.79
CA VAL A 154 16.85 -2.71 11.95
C VAL A 154 17.53 -4.06 11.69
N VAL A 155 17.38 -4.63 10.49
CA VAL A 155 18.06 -5.88 10.12
C VAL A 155 19.59 -5.71 10.13
N CYS A 156 20.09 -4.60 9.57
CA CYS A 156 21.52 -4.30 9.58
C CYS A 156 22.07 -4.14 11.01
N GLN A 157 21.36 -3.41 11.89
CA GLN A 157 21.76 -3.23 13.29
C GLN A 157 21.71 -4.54 14.08
N GLY A 158 20.68 -5.36 13.90
CA GLY A 158 20.57 -6.67 14.55
C GLY A 158 21.68 -7.62 14.13
N ASN A 159 22.03 -7.65 12.84
CA ASN A 159 23.16 -8.42 12.34
C ASN A 159 24.49 -7.93 12.91
N PHE A 160 24.67 -6.61 13.03
CA PHE A 160 25.87 -6.03 13.62
C PHE A 160 26.01 -6.36 15.11
N ALA A 161 24.93 -6.22 15.90
CA ALA A 161 24.93 -6.58 17.32
C ALA A 161 25.20 -8.08 17.52
N ARG A 162 24.64 -8.94 16.67
CA ARG A 162 24.88 -10.38 16.69
C ARG A 162 26.34 -10.72 16.37
N LEU A 163 26.91 -10.12 15.32
CA LEU A 163 28.34 -10.28 14.98
C LEU A 163 29.25 -9.79 16.12
N TYR A 164 28.91 -8.69 16.79
CA TYR A 164 29.66 -8.20 17.95
C TYR A 164 29.62 -9.17 19.14
N LEU A 165 28.46 -9.76 19.42
CA LEU A 165 28.34 -10.79 20.47
C LEU A 165 29.06 -12.08 20.09
N ASP A 166 29.00 -12.51 18.83
CA ASP A 166 29.69 -13.69 18.34
C ASP A 166 31.22 -13.52 18.39
N ILE A 167 31.73 -12.34 17.98
CA ILE A 167 33.15 -11.97 18.12
C ILE A 167 33.52 -11.92 19.61
N ASN A 168 32.74 -11.24 20.45
CA ASN A 168 33.09 -11.15 21.87
C ASN A 168 33.04 -12.52 22.59
N ALA A 169 32.12 -13.41 22.21
CA ALA A 169 32.08 -14.77 22.73
C ALA A 169 33.28 -15.60 22.25
N ALA A 170 33.70 -15.45 20.98
CA ALA A 170 34.83 -16.17 20.41
C ALA A 170 36.20 -15.69 20.93
N PHE A 171 36.32 -14.41 21.30
CA PHE A 171 37.60 -13.81 21.72
C PHE A 171 37.71 -13.54 23.22
N PHE A 172 36.60 -13.41 23.96
CA PHE A 172 36.61 -13.07 25.40
C PHE A 172 35.82 -14.05 26.29
N GLY A 173 35.29 -15.15 25.74
CA GLY A 173 34.39 -16.09 26.44
C GLY A 173 35.02 -17.11 27.40
N GLU A 174 36.35 -17.15 27.59
CA GLU A 174 37.03 -18.18 28.42
C GLU A 174 37.68 -17.68 29.71
N HIS A 175 37.37 -16.47 30.17
CA HIS A 175 37.86 -16.02 31.47
C HIS A 175 36.75 -15.32 32.25
N LEU A 176 36.09 -16.08 33.13
CA LEU A 176 35.76 -15.68 34.52
C LEU A 176 35.04 -16.85 35.24
N TRP A 177 35.86 -17.55 36.05
CA TRP A 177 35.61 -18.59 37.07
C TRP A 177 35.12 -19.96 36.63
#